data_AF-A0A4U9D8T8-F1
#
_entry.id   AF-A0A4U9D8T8-F1
#
_cell.length_a   1.000
_cell.length_b   1.000
_cell.length_c   1.000
_cell.angle_alpha   90.00
_cell.angle_beta   90.00
_cell.angle_gamma   90.00
#
_symmetry.space_group_name_H-M   'P 1'
#
loop_
_entity.id
_entity.type
_entity.pdbx_description
1 polymer ?
#
loop_
_entity_poly.entity_id
_entity_poly.type
_entity_poly.pdbx_seq_one_letter_code
_entity_poly.pdbx_strand_id
1 'polypeptide(L)' 'MRWLAQPLQATGLYCGMKWLPPFAMHCTFICDDETLQAQARHYRQRLIEWQEAHNG' A
#
# COMPACT_ATOMS: atom_id res chain seq x y z
N MET A 1 -4.74 -8.77 7.22
CA MET A 1 -5.12 -7.61 6.38
C MET A 1 -6.18 -7.92 5.32
N ARG A 2 -6.15 -9.06 4.61
CA ARG A 2 -7.05 -9.33 3.46
C ARG A 2 -8.55 -9.18 3.78
N TRP A 3 -8.96 -9.55 4.98
CA TRP A 3 -10.34 -9.40 5.47
C TRP A 3 -10.71 -7.96 5.85
N LEU A 4 -9.74 -7.17 6.35
CA LEU A 4 -9.98 -5.78 6.76
C LEU A 4 -10.20 -4.85 5.56
N ALA A 5 -9.57 -5.16 4.42
CA ALA A 5 -9.72 -4.38 3.20
C ALA A 5 -10.87 -4.87 2.30
N GLN A 6 -11.64 -5.89 2.69
CA GLN A 6 -12.68 -6.49 1.84
C GLN A 6 -13.68 -5.48 1.27
N PRO A 7 -14.26 -4.57 2.08
CA PRO A 7 -15.21 -3.58 1.54
C PRO A 7 -14.56 -2.65 0.51
N LEU A 8 -13.32 -2.21 0.76
CA LEU A 8 -12.59 -1.34 -0.17
C LEU A 8 -12.24 -2.07 -1.47
N GLN A 9 -11.83 -3.33 -1.37
CA GLN A 9 -11.54 -4.17 -2.52
C GLN A 9 -12.80 -4.40 -3.35
N ALA A 10 -13.93 -4.75 -2.71
CA ALA A 10 -15.20 -4.96 -3.38
C ALA A 10 -15.66 -3.70 -4.14
N THR A 11 -15.58 -2.53 -3.49
CA THR A 11 -15.90 -1.24 -4.12
C THR A 11 -14.99 -0.95 -5.31
N GLY A 12 -13.68 -1.13 -5.17
CA GLY A 12 -12.73 -0.90 -6.26
C GLY A 12 -13.02 -1.79 -7.48
N LEU A 13 -13.27 -3.08 -7.24
CA LEU A 13 -13.63 -4.03 -8.29
C LEU A 13 -14.96 -3.69 -8.95
N TYR A 14 -15.97 -3.29 -8.16
CA TYR A 14 -17.28 -2.87 -8.68
C TYR A 14 -17.17 -1.65 -9.60
N CYS A 15 -16.31 -0.69 -9.25
CA CYS A 15 -16.04 0.49 -10.06
C CYS A 15 -15.08 0.25 -11.24
N GLY A 16 -14.67 -1.00 -11.50
CA GLY A 16 -13.75 -1.34 -12.59
C GLY A 16 -12.28 -0.94 -12.36
N MET A 17 -11.89 -0.65 -11.12
CA MET A 17 -10.51 -0.31 -10.77
C MET A 17 -9.63 -1.57 -10.65
N LYS A 18 -8.35 -1.44 -10.96
CA LYS A 18 -7.35 -2.50 -10.70
C LYS A 18 -6.95 -2.46 -9.22
N TRP A 19 -7.37 -3.46 -8.45
CA TRP A 19 -6.97 -3.60 -7.05
C TRP A 19 -5.52 -4.06 -6.93
N LEU A 20 -4.71 -3.33 -6.15
CA LEU A 20 -3.33 -3.70 -5.83
C LEU A 20 -3.24 -4.24 -4.39
N PRO A 21 -2.26 -5.09 -4.05
CA PRO A 21 -2.05 -5.55 -2.67
C PRO A 21 -1.92 -4.34 -1.74
N PRO A 22 -2.60 -4.20 -0.59
CA PRO A 22 -2.47 -2.99 0.25
C PRO A 22 -1.05 -2.73 0.75
N PHE A 23 -0.67 -1.46 0.92
CA PHE A 23 0.48 -1.07 1.75
C PHE A 23 -0.07 -0.68 3.11
N ALA A 24 0.45 -1.24 4.18
CA ALA A 24 0.00 -0.90 5.53
C ALA A 24 1.20 -0.86 6.47
N MET A 25 1.32 0.26 7.18
CA MET A 25 2.25 0.41 8.29
C MET A 25 1.54 0.04 9.59
N HIS A 26 2.20 -0.78 10.40
CA HIS A 26 1.70 -1.21 11.70
C HIS A 26 2.54 -0.59 12.82
N CYS A 27 2.04 -0.69 14.05
CA CYS A 27 2.77 -0.33 15.26
C CYS A 27 3.17 1.16 15.34
N THR A 28 2.44 2.07 14.69
CA THR A 28 2.74 3.51 14.67
C THR A 28 2.72 4.16 16.05
N PHE A 29 2.02 3.57 17.02
CA PHE A 29 2.01 4.04 18.41
C PHE A 29 3.34 3.81 19.15
N ILE A 30 4.13 2.82 18.71
CA ILE A 30 5.33 2.35 19.43
C ILE A 30 6.61 2.35 18.59
N CYS A 31 6.54 2.59 17.29
CA CYS A 31 7.73 2.62 16.43
C CYS A 31 8.51 3.93 16.58
N ASP A 32 9.82 3.85 16.38
CA ASP A 32 10.71 5.02 16.35
C ASP A 32 10.70 5.72 14.99
N ASP A 33 11.32 6.90 14.94
CA ASP A 33 11.45 7.71 13.73
C ASP A 33 12.23 6.97 12.63
N GLU A 34 13.22 6.16 12.97
CA GLU A 34 13.99 5.40 12.00
C GLU A 34 13.11 4.40 11.26
N THR A 35 12.30 3.65 11.99
CA THR A 35 11.32 2.69 11.46
C THR A 35 10.27 3.41 10.62
N LEU A 36 9.77 4.55 11.09
CA LEU A 36 8.81 5.36 10.34
C LEU A 36 9.39 5.84 9.00
N GLN A 37 10.62 6.34 8.99
CA GLN A 37 11.32 6.76 7.77
C GLN A 37 11.64 5.58 6.84
N ALA A 38 11.97 4.40 7.38
CA ALA A 38 12.17 3.19 6.59
C ALA A 38 10.87 2.77 5.89
N GLN A 39 9.73 2.81 6.59
CA GLN A 39 8.42 2.52 5.99
C GLN A 39 8.01 3.57 4.94
N ALA A 40 8.34 4.85 5.15
CA ALA A 40 8.13 5.90 4.15
C ALA A 40 8.93 5.63 2.87
N ARG A 41 10.21 5.24 3.00
CA ARG A 41 11.04 4.84 1.84
C ARG A 41 10.47 3.61 1.13
N HIS A 42 10.01 2.61 1.88
CA HIS A 42 9.38 1.41 1.31
C HIS A 42 8.08 1.75 0.55
N TYR A 43 7.26 2.66 1.08
CA TYR A 43 6.06 3.14 0.40
C TYR A 43 6.40 3.84 -0.93
N ARG A 44 7.41 4.72 -0.92
CA ARG A 44 7.89 5.37 -2.14
C ARG A 44 8.37 4.35 -3.18
N GLN A 45 9.20 3.39 -2.76
CA GLN A 45 9.77 2.38 -3.64
C GLN A 45 8.68 1.60 -4.36
N ARG A 46 7.63 1.20 -3.63
CA ARG A 46 6.49 0.49 -4.19
C ARG A 46 5.74 1.30 -5.28
N LEU A 47 5.65 2.62 -5.13
CA LEU A 47 5.03 3.49 -6.15
C LEU A 47 5.90 3.58 -7.41
N ILE A 48 7.23 3.65 -7.24
CA ILE A 48 8.18 3.63 -8.35
C ILE A 48 8.08 2.31 -9.11
N GLU A 49 8.12 1.17 -8.42
CA GLU A 49 7.98 -0.16 -9.04
C GLU A 49 6.67 -0.30 -9.82
N TRP A 50 5.57 0.20 -9.26
CA TRP A 50 4.28 0.21 -9.95
C TRP A 50 4.32 1.09 -11.19
N GLN A 51 4.90 2.29 -11.10
CA GLN A 51 5.03 3.22 -12.22
C GLN A 51 5.89 2.64 -13.35
N GLU A 52 7.06 2.08 -13.02
CA GLU A 52 7.97 1.44 -13.98
C GLU A 52 7.30 0.27 -14.70
N ALA A 53 6.56 -0.57 -13.98
CA ALA A 53 5.82 -1.69 -14.55
C ALA A 53 4.65 -1.30 -15.48
N HIS A 54 4.20 -0.03 -15.44
CA HIS A 54 3.08 0.46 -16.26
C HIS A 54 3.51 1.55 -17.28
N ASN A 55 4.76 2.02 -17.23
CA ASN A 55 5.32 3.02 -18.16
C ASN A 55 6.23 2.38 -19.23
N GLY A 56 6.08 1.08 -19.50
CA GLY A 56 6.76 0.34 -20.57
C GLY A 56 5.83 0.03 -21.73
#